data_AF-A0A8S4GPZ2-F1
#
_entry.id   AF-A0A8S4GPZ2-F1
#
_cell.length_a   1.000
_cell.length_b   1.000
_cell.length_c   1.000
_cell.angle_alpha   90.00
_cell.angle_beta   90.00
_cell.angle_gamma   90.00
#
_symmetry.space_group_name_H-M   'P 1'
#
loop_
_entity.id
_entity.type
_entity.pdbx_description
1 polymer ?
#
loop_
_entity_poly.entity_id
_entity_poly.type
_entity_poly.pdbx_seq_one_letter_code
_entity_poly.pdbx_strand_id
1 'polypeptide(L)'
;MAPGISAWEDVQRERRVWAALPPHPNVVRVFEAIADPDSPKMYIVMELLSGGNILARDASSPSPTLDEDTGRVVRPEGSPGSTLSEADVLRRVQGALKGLSHLHACGIVHGDVNPRNLLLTASGDVKVADLSACLQAFRGSDAVDRTTGAPAFTAPEALRGGSWSGYAADIWSLGVTIYLLLFNCVPFWGASVLDVYSAIERPRSGLPRRGLDAPSDGDAEPAEQERGSREKETADESGAVEQAGWSRELLGLVEAMLEPDPAKRPRCEDLLARAALCAS
;
A
#
# COMPACT_ATOMS: atom_id res chain seq x y z
N MET A 1 27.42 -10.43 -18.29
CA MET A 1 26.14 -9.69 -18.30
C MET A 1 25.12 -10.55 -19.00
N ALA A 2 24.06 -10.97 -18.31
CA ALA A 2 22.95 -11.65 -18.98
C ALA A 2 22.32 -10.68 -20.00
N PRO A 3 21.97 -11.14 -21.22
CA PRO A 3 21.34 -10.27 -22.20
C PRO A 3 20.04 -9.71 -21.62
N GLY A 4 19.89 -8.38 -21.66
CA GLY A 4 18.67 -7.71 -21.21
C GLY A 4 17.50 -8.17 -22.06
N ILE A 5 16.42 -8.58 -21.41
CA ILE A 5 15.15 -8.92 -22.05
C ILE A 5 14.68 -7.67 -22.81
N SER A 6 14.22 -7.83 -24.04
CA SER A 6 13.71 -6.71 -24.84
C SER A 6 12.36 -6.23 -24.28
N ALA A 7 12.04 -4.94 -24.43
CA ALA A 7 10.76 -4.38 -23.98
C ALA A 7 9.55 -5.17 -24.53
N TRP A 8 9.67 -5.71 -25.75
CA TRP A 8 8.67 -6.59 -26.37
C TRP A 8 8.49 -7.93 -25.66
N GLU A 9 9.56 -8.51 -25.12
CA GLU A 9 9.48 -9.75 -24.35
C GLU A 9 8.84 -9.54 -22.97
N ASP A 10 9.07 -8.39 -22.34
CA ASP A 10 8.37 -8.01 -21.10
C ASP A 10 6.87 -7.82 -21.37
N VAL A 11 6.50 -7.15 -22.46
CA VAL A 11 5.12 -7.03 -22.96
C VAL A 11 4.46 -8.41 -23.14
N GLN A 12 5.14 -9.34 -23.82
CA GLN A 12 4.60 -10.67 -24.05
C GLN A 12 4.47 -11.47 -22.76
N ARG A 13 5.35 -11.23 -21.78
CA ARG A 13 5.28 -11.86 -20.47
C ARG A 13 4.09 -11.31 -19.67
N GLU A 14 3.89 -9.99 -19.65
CA GLU A 14 2.75 -9.37 -18.98
C GLU A 14 1.43 -9.84 -19.54
N ARG A 15 1.31 -9.85 -20.87
CA ARG A 15 0.12 -10.36 -21.56
C ARG A 15 -0.17 -11.81 -21.17
N ARG A 16 0.85 -12.65 -21.04
CA ARG A 16 0.68 -14.06 -20.63
C ARG A 16 0.21 -14.18 -19.19
N VAL A 17 0.74 -13.38 -18.27
CA VAL A 17 0.29 -13.36 -16.87
C VAL A 17 -1.19 -12.98 -16.81
N TRP A 18 -1.56 -11.87 -17.46
CA TRP A 18 -2.96 -11.41 -17.51
C TRP A 18 -3.90 -12.40 -18.20
N ALA A 19 -3.49 -13.01 -19.30
CA ALA A 19 -4.31 -13.98 -20.03
C ALA A 19 -4.47 -15.32 -19.30
N ALA A 20 -3.51 -15.69 -18.44
CA ALA A 20 -3.56 -16.92 -17.66
C ALA A 20 -4.36 -16.77 -16.36
N LEU A 21 -4.56 -15.54 -15.88
CA LEU A 21 -5.30 -15.26 -14.65
C LEU A 21 -6.80 -15.52 -14.84
N PRO A 22 -7.41 -16.41 -14.03
CA PRO A 22 -8.86 -16.54 -14.01
C PRO A 22 -9.51 -15.20 -13.59
N PRO A 23 -10.63 -14.79 -14.20
CA PRO A 23 -11.32 -13.56 -13.82
C PRO A 23 -11.71 -13.55 -12.34
N HIS A 24 -11.52 -12.42 -11.68
CA HIS A 24 -11.87 -12.25 -10.27
C HIS A 24 -12.47 -10.84 -10.03
N PRO A 25 -13.53 -10.69 -9.21
CA PRO A 25 -14.20 -9.40 -9.01
C PRO A 25 -13.30 -8.30 -8.45
N ASN A 26 -12.25 -8.65 -7.70
CA ASN A 26 -11.31 -7.71 -7.08
C ASN A 26 -9.94 -7.65 -7.79
N VAL A 27 -9.84 -8.13 -9.02
CA VAL A 27 -8.64 -7.95 -9.87
C VAL A 27 -9.10 -7.31 -11.18
N VAL A 28 -8.39 -6.30 -11.66
CA VAL A 28 -8.73 -5.61 -12.90
C VAL A 28 -8.70 -6.59 -14.07
N ARG A 29 -9.72 -6.55 -14.91
CA ARG A 29 -9.75 -7.32 -16.15
C ARG A 29 -8.97 -6.58 -17.23
N VAL A 30 -7.87 -7.18 -17.66
CA VAL A 30 -7.18 -6.81 -18.89
C VAL A 30 -7.82 -7.55 -20.05
N PHE A 31 -8.30 -6.81 -21.05
CA PHE A 31 -8.90 -7.36 -22.26
C PHE A 31 -7.86 -7.68 -23.32
N GLU A 32 -6.92 -6.76 -23.53
CA GLU A 32 -5.91 -6.88 -24.57
C GLU A 32 -4.66 -6.06 -24.25
N ALA A 33 -3.52 -6.50 -24.78
CA ALA A 33 -2.27 -5.77 -24.78
C ALA A 33 -1.80 -5.63 -26.24
N ILE A 34 -1.70 -4.39 -26.72
CA ILE A 34 -1.39 -4.02 -28.09
C ILE A 34 -0.02 -3.34 -28.09
N ALA A 35 0.91 -3.83 -28.91
CA ALA A 35 2.16 -3.08 -29.16
C ALA A 35 2.04 -2.27 -30.44
N ASP A 36 2.62 -1.08 -30.40
CA ASP A 36 2.81 -0.27 -31.58
C ASP A 36 3.99 -0.85 -32.40
N PRO A 37 3.80 -1.28 -33.66
CA PRO A 37 4.90 -1.79 -34.47
C PRO A 37 5.94 -0.70 -34.81
N ASP A 38 5.54 0.57 -34.77
CA ASP A 38 6.35 1.72 -35.17
C ASP A 38 6.91 2.49 -33.97
N SER A 39 6.61 2.06 -32.74
CA SER A 39 7.02 2.72 -31.50
C SER A 39 7.38 1.72 -30.41
N PRO A 40 8.30 2.03 -29.47
CA PRO A 40 8.50 1.20 -28.28
C PRO A 40 7.32 1.26 -27.28
N LYS A 41 6.19 1.88 -27.66
CA LYS A 41 5.01 2.05 -26.82
C LYS A 41 4.12 0.80 -26.84
N MET A 42 3.49 0.57 -25.70
CA MET A 42 2.50 -0.46 -25.49
C MET A 42 1.20 0.17 -25.00
N TYR A 43 0.08 -0.38 -25.43
CA TYR A 43 -1.25 -0.01 -24.99
C TYR A 43 -1.91 -1.22 -24.31
N ILE A 44 -2.35 -1.04 -23.07
CA ILE A 44 -3.11 -2.06 -22.34
C ILE A 44 -4.57 -1.61 -22.31
N VAL A 45 -5.44 -2.45 -22.85
CA VAL A 45 -6.90 -2.25 -22.83
C VAL A 45 -7.45 -3.04 -21.66
N MET A 46 -8.06 -2.34 -20.71
CA MET A 46 -8.59 -2.91 -19.47
C MET A 46 -9.97 -2.33 -19.15
N GLU A 47 -10.66 -2.93 -18.19
CA GLU A 47 -11.91 -2.36 -17.69
C GLU A 47 -11.71 -0.95 -17.10
N LEU A 48 -12.67 -0.06 -17.33
CA LEU A 48 -12.62 1.30 -16.82
C LEU A 48 -13.10 1.34 -15.36
N LEU A 49 -12.22 1.80 -14.47
CA LEU A 49 -12.49 1.97 -13.05
C LEU A 49 -12.64 3.46 -12.74
N SER A 50 -13.86 3.97 -12.82
CA SER A 50 -14.17 5.40 -12.68
C SER A 50 -14.21 5.90 -11.24
N GLY A 51 -13.99 5.04 -10.24
CA GLY A 51 -14.02 5.39 -8.83
C GLY A 51 -12.76 6.10 -8.32
N GLY A 52 -11.73 6.19 -9.16
CA GLY A 52 -10.42 6.69 -8.74
C GLY A 52 -9.62 5.65 -7.98
N ASN A 53 -8.70 6.10 -7.13
CA ASN A 53 -7.86 5.22 -6.32
C ASN A 53 -8.46 4.95 -4.93
N ILE A 54 -7.86 4.05 -4.16
CA ILE A 54 -8.35 3.64 -2.83
C ILE A 54 -8.42 4.78 -1.81
N LEU A 55 -7.81 5.94 -2.05
CA LEU A 55 -7.90 7.13 -1.20
C LEU A 55 -9.10 8.03 -1.58
N ALA A 56 -9.69 7.84 -2.76
CA ALA A 56 -10.81 8.64 -3.24
C ALA A 56 -12.03 8.43 -2.35
N ARG A 57 -12.77 9.50 -2.07
CA ARG A 57 -14.00 9.43 -1.27
C ARG A 57 -15.08 8.64 -2.01
N ASP A 58 -15.33 9.05 -3.25
CA ASP A 58 -16.33 8.50 -4.15
C ASP A 58 -15.88 8.74 -5.60
N ALA A 59 -16.63 8.18 -6.55
CA ALA A 59 -16.31 8.29 -7.98
C ALA A 59 -16.39 9.71 -8.57
N SER A 60 -17.01 10.66 -7.86
CA SER A 60 -17.09 12.06 -8.29
C SER A 60 -15.96 12.92 -7.74
N SER A 61 -15.22 12.41 -6.75
CA SER A 61 -14.15 13.12 -6.07
C SER A 61 -12.83 12.89 -6.82
N PRO A 62 -12.05 13.95 -7.10
CA PRO A 62 -10.73 13.77 -7.68
C PRO A 62 -9.82 13.00 -6.70
N SER A 63 -9.01 12.11 -7.25
CA SER A 63 -8.24 11.15 -6.44
C SER A 63 -7.12 11.85 -5.68
N PRO A 64 -7.02 11.66 -4.35
CA PRO A 64 -5.85 12.09 -3.59
C PRO A 64 -4.58 11.38 -4.05
N THR A 65 -3.44 12.04 -3.87
CA THR A 65 -2.13 11.47 -4.18
C THR A 65 -1.25 11.42 -2.93
N LEU A 66 -0.24 10.55 -2.93
CA LEU A 66 0.83 10.60 -1.95
C LEU A 66 1.86 11.61 -2.43
N ASP A 67 2.19 12.59 -1.60
CA ASP A 67 3.40 13.39 -1.74
C ASP A 67 4.56 12.60 -1.14
N GLU A 68 5.48 12.17 -2.00
CA GLU A 68 6.62 11.33 -1.62
C GLU A 68 7.66 12.10 -0.78
N ASP A 69 7.72 13.43 -0.92
CA ASP A 69 8.66 14.27 -0.15
C ASP A 69 8.19 14.41 1.29
N THR A 70 6.90 14.63 1.52
CA THR A 70 6.34 14.82 2.86
C THR A 70 5.83 13.51 3.50
N GLY A 71 5.55 12.50 2.67
CA GLY A 71 4.91 11.25 3.09
C GLY A 71 3.44 11.45 3.48
N ARG A 72 2.77 12.50 2.97
CA ARG A 72 1.39 12.85 3.31
C ARG A 72 0.46 12.74 2.11
N VAL A 73 -0.82 12.49 2.38
CA VAL A 73 -1.86 12.55 1.36
C VAL A 73 -2.12 14.01 1.01
N VAL A 74 -2.02 14.33 -0.27
CA VAL A 74 -2.41 15.62 -0.84
C VAL A 74 -3.76 15.45 -1.52
N ARG A 75 -4.70 16.33 -1.17
CA ARG A 75 -6.04 16.36 -1.75
C ARG A 75 -6.16 17.53 -2.72
N PRO A 76 -6.78 17.34 -3.89
CA PRO A 76 -7.06 18.45 -4.80
C PRO A 76 -7.88 19.55 -4.13
N GLU A 77 -7.60 20.81 -4.45
CA GLU A 77 -8.32 21.96 -3.91
C GLU A 77 -9.84 21.84 -4.12
N GLY A 78 -10.62 22.25 -3.11
CA GLY A 78 -12.08 22.15 -3.15
C GLY A 78 -12.64 20.74 -2.90
N SER A 79 -11.79 19.73 -2.67
CA SER A 79 -12.25 18.40 -2.26
C SER A 79 -12.84 18.48 -0.85
N PRO A 80 -14.10 18.03 -0.63
CA PRO A 80 -14.69 18.02 0.70
C PRO A 80 -13.86 17.14 1.65
N GLY A 81 -13.50 17.68 2.81
CA GLY A 81 -12.67 17.02 3.83
C GLY A 81 -13.37 15.90 4.62
N SER A 82 -14.33 15.20 4.02
CA SER A 82 -15.09 14.16 4.75
C SER A 82 -14.34 12.83 4.78
N THR A 83 -14.18 12.31 5.99
CA THR A 83 -13.62 11.00 6.30
C THR A 83 -14.51 9.87 5.78
N LEU A 84 -13.90 8.80 5.27
CA LEU A 84 -14.61 7.56 4.95
C LEU A 84 -15.22 6.96 6.22
N SER A 85 -16.36 6.27 6.12
CA SER A 85 -16.83 5.49 7.26
C SER A 85 -15.95 4.26 7.47
N GLU A 86 -15.90 3.75 8.70
CA GLU A 86 -15.17 2.51 8.99
C GLU A 86 -15.69 1.34 8.14
N ALA A 87 -16.99 1.28 7.90
CA ALA A 87 -17.59 0.29 7.02
C ALA A 87 -17.05 0.39 5.59
N ASP A 88 -16.84 1.60 5.06
CA ASP A 88 -16.26 1.79 3.72
C ASP A 88 -14.80 1.33 3.69
N VAL A 89 -14.02 1.66 4.73
CA VAL A 89 -12.63 1.20 4.88
C VAL A 89 -12.59 -0.32 4.90
N LEU A 90 -13.39 -0.97 5.75
CA LEU A 90 -13.42 -2.43 5.86
C LEU A 90 -13.83 -3.09 4.55
N ARG A 91 -14.80 -2.53 3.81
CA ARG A 91 -15.15 -3.02 2.47
C ARG A 91 -13.96 -2.94 1.50
N ARG A 92 -13.20 -1.84 1.54
CA ARG A 92 -11.99 -1.67 0.70
C ARG A 92 -10.87 -2.65 1.10
N VAL A 93 -10.63 -2.83 2.39
CA VAL A 93 -9.67 -3.81 2.94
C VAL A 93 -10.03 -5.23 2.48
N GLN A 94 -11.28 -5.63 2.63
CA GLN A 94 -11.76 -6.94 2.19
C GLN A 94 -11.61 -7.12 0.67
N GLY A 95 -11.92 -6.10 -0.13
CA GLY A 95 -11.73 -6.13 -1.58
C GLY A 95 -10.27 -6.33 -1.98
N ALA A 96 -9.36 -5.53 -1.40
CA ALA A 96 -7.92 -5.66 -1.65
C ALA A 96 -7.39 -7.04 -1.25
N LEU A 97 -7.74 -7.55 -0.07
CA LEU A 97 -7.33 -8.87 0.40
C LEU A 97 -7.85 -10.01 -0.48
N LYS A 98 -9.10 -9.92 -0.98
CA LYS A 98 -9.65 -10.91 -1.94
C LYS A 98 -8.88 -10.87 -3.27
N GLY A 99 -8.54 -9.68 -3.75
CA GLY A 99 -7.73 -9.52 -4.96
C GLY A 99 -6.33 -10.12 -4.81
N LEU A 100 -5.64 -9.83 -3.71
CA LEU A 100 -4.32 -10.38 -3.41
C LEU A 100 -4.35 -11.89 -3.16
N SER A 101 -5.32 -12.41 -2.40
CA SER A 101 -5.50 -13.86 -2.20
C SER A 101 -5.63 -14.59 -3.53
N HIS A 102 -6.41 -14.04 -4.48
CA HIS A 102 -6.54 -14.60 -5.82
C HIS A 102 -5.22 -14.64 -6.58
N LEU A 103 -4.44 -13.55 -6.55
CA LEU A 103 -3.12 -13.51 -7.17
C LEU A 103 -2.15 -14.51 -6.52
N HIS A 104 -2.09 -14.54 -5.20
CA HIS A 104 -1.23 -15.45 -4.42
C HIS A 104 -1.58 -16.92 -4.70
N ALA A 105 -2.88 -17.26 -4.79
CA ALA A 105 -3.34 -18.59 -5.17
C ALA A 105 -2.94 -18.99 -6.60
N CYS A 106 -2.72 -18.01 -7.49
CA CYS A 106 -2.20 -18.22 -8.84
C CYS A 106 -0.67 -18.21 -8.92
N GLY A 107 0.04 -18.13 -7.78
CA GLY A 107 1.49 -18.09 -7.76
C GLY A 107 2.10 -16.71 -8.03
N ILE A 108 1.28 -15.64 -8.00
CA ILE A 108 1.63 -14.30 -8.47
C ILE A 108 1.83 -13.38 -7.27
N VAL A 109 3.05 -12.86 -7.11
CA VAL A 109 3.35 -11.73 -6.22
C VAL A 109 3.04 -10.44 -6.99
N HIS A 110 2.30 -9.51 -6.38
CA HIS A 110 2.03 -8.21 -7.01
C HIS A 110 3.29 -7.34 -7.06
N GLY A 111 3.96 -7.16 -5.92
CA GLY A 111 5.25 -6.46 -5.80
C GLY A 111 5.21 -4.93 -5.91
N ASP A 112 4.03 -4.31 -6.01
CA ASP A 112 3.85 -2.86 -6.00
C ASP A 112 2.46 -2.46 -5.48
N VAL A 113 2.02 -3.09 -4.38
CA VAL A 113 0.74 -2.74 -3.75
C VAL A 113 0.86 -1.34 -3.13
N ASN A 114 0.14 -0.38 -3.69
CA ASN A 114 0.13 1.00 -3.23
C ASN A 114 -1.22 1.65 -3.61
N PRO A 115 -1.52 2.88 -3.16
CA PRO A 115 -2.78 3.54 -3.48
C PRO A 115 -3.08 3.64 -4.97
N ARG A 116 -2.08 3.88 -5.82
CA ARG A 116 -2.25 4.05 -7.27
C ARG A 116 -2.71 2.76 -7.95
N ASN A 117 -2.37 1.61 -7.37
CA ASN A 117 -2.63 0.28 -7.93
C ASN A 117 -3.86 -0.41 -7.31
N LEU A 118 -4.51 0.22 -6.32
CA LEU A 118 -5.79 -0.20 -5.78
C LEU A 118 -6.88 0.75 -6.28
N LEU A 119 -7.56 0.37 -7.35
CA LEU A 119 -8.52 1.20 -8.06
C LEU A 119 -9.96 0.89 -7.62
N LEU A 120 -10.85 1.87 -7.73
CA LEU A 120 -12.24 1.76 -7.32
C LEU A 120 -13.18 1.67 -8.52
N THR A 121 -14.17 0.79 -8.45
CA THR A 121 -15.32 0.82 -9.33
C THR A 121 -16.20 2.06 -9.05
N ALA A 122 -17.19 2.32 -9.90
CA ALA A 122 -18.20 3.35 -9.64
C ALA A 122 -18.99 3.11 -8.33
N SER A 123 -19.12 1.84 -7.90
CA SER A 123 -19.75 1.46 -6.63
C SER A 123 -18.83 1.58 -5.41
N GLY A 124 -17.54 1.91 -5.62
CA GLY A 124 -16.55 2.02 -4.54
C GLY A 124 -15.92 0.68 -4.14
N ASP A 125 -16.07 -0.37 -4.96
CA ASP A 125 -15.42 -1.66 -4.73
C ASP A 125 -13.97 -1.61 -5.24
N VAL A 126 -13.04 -2.20 -4.48
CA VAL A 126 -11.62 -2.23 -4.83
C VAL A 126 -11.32 -3.31 -5.87
N LYS A 127 -10.52 -2.95 -6.87
CA LYS A 127 -9.82 -3.88 -7.76
C LYS A 127 -8.32 -3.62 -7.75
N VAL A 128 -7.56 -4.70 -7.63
CA VAL A 128 -6.10 -4.70 -7.74
C VAL A 128 -5.72 -4.57 -9.21
N ALA A 129 -4.82 -3.63 -9.52
CA ALA A 129 -4.38 -3.30 -10.87
C ALA A 129 -2.84 -3.23 -10.97
N ASP A 130 -2.32 -3.13 -12.19
CA ASP A 130 -0.89 -3.00 -12.49
C ASP A 130 0.02 -4.14 -11.96
N LEU A 131 0.16 -5.18 -12.77
CA LEU A 131 1.04 -6.32 -12.48
C LEU A 131 2.42 -6.19 -13.15
N SER A 132 2.82 -4.98 -13.55
CA SER A 132 4.11 -4.77 -14.21
C SER A 132 5.30 -5.17 -13.32
N ALA A 133 5.22 -4.88 -12.02
CA ALA A 133 6.23 -5.25 -11.02
C ALA A 133 6.33 -6.78 -10.82
N CYS A 134 5.23 -7.51 -11.02
CA CYS A 134 5.22 -8.97 -10.95
C CYS A 134 6.25 -9.59 -11.89
N LEU A 135 6.44 -9.04 -13.09
CA LEU A 135 7.35 -9.60 -14.11
C LEU A 135 8.81 -9.65 -13.69
N GLN A 136 9.19 -8.77 -12.75
CA GLN A 136 10.53 -8.70 -12.18
C GLN A 136 10.72 -9.66 -11.00
N ALA A 137 9.62 -9.99 -10.30
CA ALA A 137 9.58 -10.86 -9.12
C ALA A 137 9.18 -12.31 -9.44
N PHE A 138 8.47 -12.55 -10.55
CA PHE A 138 7.82 -13.83 -10.86
C PHE A 138 8.83 -14.88 -11.31
N ARG A 139 9.13 -15.82 -10.40
CA ARG A 139 9.82 -17.08 -10.69
C ARG A 139 8.90 -18.30 -10.56
N GLY A 140 7.58 -18.10 -10.54
CA GLY A 140 6.60 -19.15 -10.26
C GLY A 140 6.64 -19.64 -8.81
N SER A 141 7.16 -18.81 -7.90
CA SER A 141 7.26 -19.08 -6.46
C SER A 141 7.14 -17.78 -5.68
N ASP A 142 6.89 -17.90 -4.37
CA ASP A 142 6.85 -16.79 -3.41
C ASP A 142 8.24 -16.16 -3.16
N ALA A 143 9.31 -16.72 -3.72
CA ALA A 143 10.68 -16.31 -3.45
C ALA A 143 11.10 -15.14 -4.37
N VAL A 144 11.26 -13.94 -3.78
CA VAL A 144 11.69 -12.71 -4.47
C VAL A 144 13.13 -12.36 -4.08
N ASP A 145 13.92 -11.77 -4.99
CA ASP A 145 15.33 -11.39 -4.78
C ASP A 145 15.65 -9.93 -5.20
N ARG A 146 14.64 -9.15 -5.57
CA ARG A 146 14.74 -7.74 -5.98
C ARG A 146 13.64 -6.90 -5.37
N THR A 147 14.00 -5.71 -4.90
CA THR A 147 13.05 -4.71 -4.41
C THR A 147 12.42 -3.96 -5.59
N THR A 148 11.09 -3.88 -5.61
CA THR A 148 10.28 -3.12 -6.57
C THR A 148 9.32 -2.19 -5.83
N GLY A 149 8.83 -1.16 -6.52
CA GLY A 149 7.84 -0.22 -5.95
C GLY A 149 8.44 0.97 -5.21
N ALA A 150 7.56 1.80 -4.64
CA ALA A 150 7.95 3.04 -3.96
C ALA A 150 8.53 2.78 -2.56
N PRO A 151 9.61 3.47 -2.13
CA PRO A 151 10.35 3.18 -0.90
C PRO A 151 9.50 3.07 0.38
N ALA A 152 8.45 3.88 0.52
CA ALA A 152 7.59 3.90 1.70
C ALA A 152 6.75 2.61 1.88
N PHE A 153 6.58 1.82 0.82
CA PHE A 153 5.78 0.59 0.81
C PHE A 153 6.64 -0.68 0.91
N THR A 154 7.97 -0.54 0.92
CA THR A 154 8.91 -1.65 0.99
C THR A 154 8.81 -2.39 2.32
N ALA A 155 8.72 -3.72 2.26
CA ALA A 155 8.70 -4.57 3.46
C ALA A 155 10.10 -4.73 4.08
N PRO A 156 10.21 -4.89 5.42
CA PRO A 156 11.50 -4.99 6.12
C PRO A 156 12.39 -6.12 5.60
N GLU A 157 11.80 -7.26 5.25
CA GLU A 157 12.53 -8.42 4.73
C GLU A 157 13.19 -8.16 3.37
N ALA A 158 12.66 -7.26 2.56
CA ALA A 158 13.23 -6.89 1.27
C ALA A 158 14.50 -6.03 1.41
N LEU A 159 14.78 -5.49 2.60
CA LEU A 159 15.96 -4.67 2.89
C LEU A 159 17.15 -5.50 3.38
N ARG A 160 16.91 -6.73 3.84
CA ARG A 160 17.93 -7.59 4.49
C ARG A 160 18.78 -8.40 3.49
N GLY A 161 18.48 -8.30 2.21
CA GLY A 161 19.12 -9.07 1.14
C GLY A 161 18.74 -10.55 1.14
N GLY A 162 19.18 -11.29 0.12
CA GLY A 162 18.81 -12.70 -0.06
C GLY A 162 17.44 -12.86 -0.73
N SER A 163 16.78 -14.00 -0.49
CA SER A 163 15.42 -14.23 -0.99
C SER A 163 14.41 -14.16 0.15
N TRP A 164 13.25 -13.57 -0.10
CA TRP A 164 12.18 -13.35 0.87
C TRP A 164 10.80 -13.69 0.28
N SER A 165 9.78 -13.76 1.15
CA SER A 165 8.39 -14.00 0.75
C SER A 165 7.78 -12.75 0.12
N GLY A 166 7.42 -12.82 -1.15
CA GLY A 166 6.72 -11.78 -1.87
C GLY A 166 5.27 -11.62 -1.43
N TYR A 167 4.60 -12.70 -1.05
CA TYR A 167 3.23 -12.67 -0.53
C TYR A 167 3.17 -11.93 0.80
N ALA A 168 4.13 -12.19 1.70
CA ALA A 168 4.23 -11.42 2.94
C ALA A 168 4.49 -9.94 2.62
N ALA A 169 5.38 -9.64 1.66
CA ALA A 169 5.68 -8.27 1.27
C ALA A 169 4.45 -7.52 0.73
N ASP A 170 3.61 -8.16 -0.10
CA ASP A 170 2.35 -7.58 -0.58
C ASP A 170 1.40 -7.21 0.57
N ILE A 171 1.32 -8.05 1.62
CA ILE A 171 0.51 -7.77 2.83
C ILE A 171 1.05 -6.54 3.58
N TRP A 172 2.37 -6.41 3.70
CA TRP A 172 2.97 -5.23 4.33
C TRP A 172 2.63 -3.95 3.55
N SER A 173 2.82 -3.97 2.24
CA SER A 173 2.53 -2.84 1.36
C SER A 173 1.03 -2.48 1.37
N LEU A 174 0.14 -3.47 1.51
CA LEU A 174 -1.27 -3.22 1.80
C LEU A 174 -1.46 -2.54 3.16
N GLY A 175 -0.79 -3.01 4.22
CA GLY A 175 -0.83 -2.39 5.55
C GLY A 175 -0.43 -0.91 5.53
N VAL A 176 0.64 -0.56 4.80
CA VAL A 176 1.06 0.84 4.58
C VAL A 176 -0.02 1.62 3.85
N THR A 177 -0.64 1.03 2.83
CA THR A 177 -1.71 1.67 2.03
C THR A 177 -2.95 1.95 2.87
N ILE A 178 -3.36 1.01 3.73
CA ILE A 178 -4.50 1.22 4.63
C ILE A 178 -4.14 2.21 5.75
N TYR A 179 -2.93 2.16 6.31
CA TYR A 179 -2.48 3.17 7.25
C TYR A 179 -2.57 4.58 6.64
N LEU A 180 -2.13 4.75 5.39
CA LEU A 180 -2.25 6.01 4.65
C LEU A 180 -3.71 6.47 4.50
N LEU A 181 -4.62 5.52 4.25
CA LEU A 181 -6.07 5.79 4.17
C LEU A 181 -6.65 6.30 5.49
N LEU A 182 -6.19 5.76 6.63
CA LEU A 182 -6.70 6.10 7.96
C LEU A 182 -6.12 7.40 8.51
N PHE A 183 -4.84 7.67 8.24
CA PHE A 183 -4.08 8.72 8.93
C PHE A 183 -3.54 9.82 8.01
N ASN A 184 -3.84 9.77 6.70
CA ASN A 184 -3.37 10.70 5.68
C ASN A 184 -1.84 10.89 5.64
N CYS A 185 -1.07 9.94 6.17
CA CYS A 185 0.39 9.91 6.09
C CYS A 185 0.89 8.46 6.07
N VAL A 186 2.11 8.23 5.61
CA VAL A 186 2.75 6.91 5.69
C VAL A 186 3.25 6.64 7.12
N PRO A 187 3.27 5.36 7.57
CA PRO A 187 3.72 5.01 8.92
C PRO A 187 5.23 5.17 9.08
N PHE A 188 6.01 4.94 8.02
CA PHE A 188 7.47 5.05 8.03
C PHE A 188 7.91 6.12 7.04
N TRP A 189 8.65 7.11 7.53
CA TRP A 189 9.14 8.22 6.71
C TRP A 189 10.49 8.72 7.23
N GLY A 190 11.28 9.27 6.31
CA GLY A 190 12.49 10.01 6.60
C GLY A 190 12.80 11.00 5.49
N ALA A 191 13.75 11.91 5.73
CA ALA A 191 14.13 12.95 4.77
C ALA A 191 14.88 12.40 3.53
N SER A 192 15.28 11.14 3.58
CA SER A 192 15.90 10.41 2.48
C SER A 192 15.39 8.98 2.42
N VAL A 193 15.58 8.31 1.28
CA VAL A 193 15.26 6.87 1.11
C VAL A 193 15.96 6.01 2.18
N LEU A 194 17.20 6.34 2.54
CA LEU A 194 17.93 5.61 3.57
C LEU A 194 17.30 5.78 4.96
N ASP A 195 16.77 6.97 5.26
CA ASP A 195 16.07 7.22 6.51
C ASP A 195 14.72 6.49 6.55
N VAL A 196 14.01 6.43 5.41
CA VAL A 196 12.78 5.63 5.27
C VAL A 196 13.08 4.15 5.55
N TYR A 197 14.11 3.60 4.93
CA TYR A 197 14.52 2.20 5.16
C TYR A 197 14.95 1.95 6.60
N SER A 198 15.68 2.89 7.21
CA SER A 198 16.06 2.79 8.62
C SER A 198 14.83 2.78 9.55
N ALA A 199 13.80 3.57 9.23
CA ALA A 199 12.53 3.58 9.97
C ALA A 199 11.74 2.27 9.79
N ILE A 200 11.79 1.65 8.61
CA ILE A 200 11.15 0.37 8.31
C ILE A 200 11.87 -0.79 9.04
N GLU A 201 13.20 -0.81 9.07
CA GLU A 201 13.96 -1.87 9.74
C GLU A 201 13.87 -1.84 11.26
N ARG A 202 13.67 -0.66 11.83
CA ARG A 202 13.61 -0.42 13.28
C ARG A 202 12.34 0.34 13.64
N PRO A 203 11.16 -0.26 13.42
CA PRO A 203 9.90 0.37 13.74
C PRO A 203 9.84 0.62 15.25
N ARG A 204 9.29 1.78 15.64
CA ARG A 204 8.94 2.02 17.04
C ARG A 204 7.85 1.02 17.47
N SER A 205 7.73 0.77 18.78
CA SER A 205 6.69 -0.13 19.30
C SER A 205 5.29 0.40 18.98
N GLY A 206 4.39 -0.48 18.52
CA GLY A 206 3.04 -0.12 18.10
C GLY A 206 2.98 0.53 16.72
N LEU A 207 1.76 0.85 16.23
CA LEU A 207 1.61 1.61 14.98
C LEU A 207 2.34 2.95 15.11
N PRO A 208 3.24 3.31 14.17
CA PRO A 208 3.85 4.64 14.14
C PRO A 208 2.75 5.69 14.05
N ARG A 209 2.76 6.74 14.89
CA ARG A 209 1.62 7.67 15.01
C ARG A 209 1.92 9.05 14.45
N ARG A 210 2.31 9.11 13.18
CA ARG A 210 2.68 10.39 12.53
C ARG A 210 1.49 11.31 12.18
N GLY A 211 0.28 10.92 12.57
CA GLY A 211 -0.97 11.63 12.25
C GLY A 211 -1.47 12.63 13.30
N LEU A 212 -0.87 12.70 14.50
CA LEU A 212 -1.42 13.50 15.62
C LEU A 212 -0.47 14.59 16.14
N ASP A 213 0.82 14.53 15.81
CA ASP A 213 1.84 15.45 16.36
C ASP A 213 2.51 16.35 15.30
N ALA A 214 1.81 16.71 14.21
CA ALA A 214 2.31 17.79 13.35
C ALA A 214 1.62 19.11 13.75
N PRO A 215 2.38 20.19 14.01
CA PRO A 215 1.78 21.48 14.34
C PRO A 215 0.86 21.89 13.19
N SER A 216 -0.35 22.35 13.54
CA SER A 216 -1.17 23.08 12.59
C SER A 216 -0.32 24.19 11.99
N ASP A 217 -0.34 24.32 10.66
CA ASP A 217 0.29 25.44 9.95
C ASP A 217 -0.14 26.75 10.64
N GLY A 218 0.77 27.35 11.42
CA GLY A 218 0.45 28.48 12.28
C GLY A 218 1.62 29.01 13.11
N ASP A 219 2.39 28.14 13.78
CA ASP A 219 3.35 28.61 14.78
C ASP A 219 4.78 28.11 14.50
N ALA A 220 5.45 28.76 13.54
CA ALA A 220 6.90 28.70 13.42
C ALA A 220 7.51 29.91 14.16
N GLU A 221 7.81 29.77 15.45
CA GLU A 221 8.76 30.67 16.11
C GLU A 221 10.20 30.15 15.94
N PRO A 222 11.18 31.02 15.66
CA PRO A 222 12.55 30.62 15.41
C PRO A 222 13.26 30.21 16.71
N ALA A 223 14.08 29.17 16.60
CA ALA A 223 14.81 28.55 17.69
C ALA A 223 15.79 29.50 18.39
N GLU A 224 15.63 29.64 19.71
CA GLU A 224 16.70 30.05 20.61
C GLU A 224 17.10 28.91 21.55
N GLN A 225 18.36 28.99 21.95
CA GLN A 225 19.22 27.90 22.37
C GLN A 225 19.41 27.95 23.87
N GLU A 226 18.88 27.00 24.64
CA GLU A 226 19.34 26.80 26.03
C GLU A 226 19.35 25.34 26.48
N ARG A 227 20.48 24.98 27.11
CA ARG A 227 20.72 23.72 27.83
C ARG A 227 19.84 23.62 29.07
N GLY A 228 19.23 22.46 29.30
CA GLY A 228 18.63 22.16 30.60
C GLY A 228 18.12 20.73 30.72
N SER A 229 18.73 19.97 31.61
CA SER A 229 18.33 18.63 32.07
C SER A 229 16.94 18.62 32.74
N ARG A 230 16.08 17.65 32.38
CA ARG A 230 15.07 16.94 33.24
C ARG A 230 14.14 16.12 32.34
N GLU A 231 14.17 14.80 32.45
CA GLU A 231 13.26 13.92 33.22
C GLU A 231 12.28 13.22 32.27
N LYS A 232 12.17 11.91 32.46
CA LYS A 232 11.33 11.00 31.67
C LYS A 232 9.86 11.33 31.92
N GLU A 233 9.16 11.81 30.89
CA GLU A 233 7.72 11.62 30.77
C GLU A 233 7.48 10.55 29.70
N THR A 234 7.23 9.33 30.16
CA THR A 234 6.52 8.35 29.36
C THR A 234 5.09 8.84 29.23
N ALA A 235 4.85 9.71 28.24
CA ALA A 235 3.51 10.06 27.84
C ALA A 235 2.81 8.76 27.43
N ASP A 236 1.63 8.55 28.01
CA ASP A 236 0.80 7.38 27.80
C ASP A 236 0.47 7.25 26.31
N GLU A 237 1.23 6.41 25.63
CA GLU A 237 1.06 6.07 24.22
C GLU A 237 -0.28 5.36 23.99
N SER A 238 -1.20 5.18 24.94
CA SER A 238 -2.53 4.62 24.64
C SER A 238 -3.56 5.68 24.21
N GLY A 239 -3.39 6.95 24.59
CA GLY A 239 -4.38 8.02 24.35
C GLY A 239 -4.46 8.58 22.92
N ALA A 240 -3.38 8.48 22.13
CA ALA A 240 -3.38 9.04 20.77
C ALA A 240 -4.29 8.24 19.80
N VAL A 241 -4.47 6.93 20.00
CA VAL A 241 -5.36 6.13 19.13
C VAL A 241 -6.83 6.59 19.23
N GLU A 242 -7.23 7.10 20.40
CA GLU A 242 -8.61 7.55 20.65
C GLU A 242 -8.98 8.82 19.84
N GLN A 243 -8.00 9.55 19.29
CA GLN A 243 -8.27 10.79 18.55
C GLN A 243 -8.69 10.59 17.08
N ALA A 244 -8.52 9.40 16.48
CA ALA A 244 -8.88 9.15 15.08
C ALA A 244 -10.27 8.52 14.88
N GLY A 245 -10.92 8.04 15.96
CA GLY A 245 -12.28 7.48 15.90
C GLY A 245 -12.42 6.11 15.20
N TRP A 246 -11.31 5.41 14.94
CA TRP A 246 -11.30 4.06 14.36
C TRP A 246 -11.38 2.96 15.44
N SER A 247 -12.06 1.86 15.16
CA SER A 247 -12.18 0.72 16.08
C SER A 247 -10.83 0.03 16.34
N ARG A 248 -10.75 -0.65 17.49
CA ARG A 248 -9.57 -1.45 17.85
C ARG A 248 -9.37 -2.60 16.87
N GLU A 249 -10.45 -3.13 16.33
CA GLU A 249 -10.48 -4.23 15.40
C GLU A 249 -9.87 -3.83 14.05
N LEU A 250 -10.27 -2.68 13.49
CA LEU A 250 -9.66 -2.15 12.27
C LEU A 250 -8.18 -1.85 12.45
N LEU A 251 -7.80 -1.22 13.57
CA LEU A 251 -6.40 -0.93 13.85
C LEU A 251 -5.58 -2.20 14.05
N GLY A 252 -6.15 -3.23 14.69
CA GLY A 252 -5.54 -4.55 14.84
C GLY A 252 -5.31 -5.26 13.50
N LEU A 253 -6.13 -5.01 12.48
CA LEU A 253 -5.85 -5.49 11.11
C LEU A 253 -4.61 -4.80 10.54
N VAL A 254 -4.50 -3.48 10.67
CA VAL A 254 -3.34 -2.72 10.16
C VAL A 254 -2.06 -3.12 10.89
N GLU A 255 -2.12 -3.28 12.22
CA GLU A 255 -1.01 -3.79 13.03
C GLU A 255 -0.56 -5.17 12.57
N ALA A 256 -1.50 -6.08 12.32
CA ALA A 256 -1.19 -7.42 11.86
C ALA A 256 -0.54 -7.42 10.46
N MET A 257 -0.95 -6.53 9.56
CA MET A 257 -0.32 -6.37 8.25
C MET A 257 1.09 -5.78 8.35
N LEU A 258 1.33 -4.89 9.33
CA LEU A 258 2.61 -4.24 9.60
C LEU A 258 3.49 -5.00 10.61
N GLU A 259 3.26 -6.31 10.79
CA GLU A 259 4.15 -7.20 11.55
C GLU A 259 5.53 -7.31 10.83
N PRO A 260 6.63 -6.88 11.46
CA PRO A 260 7.95 -6.84 10.81
C PRO A 260 8.58 -8.22 10.54
N ASP A 261 8.17 -9.25 11.28
CA ASP A 261 8.57 -10.63 11.02
C ASP A 261 7.63 -11.26 9.96
N PRO A 262 8.09 -11.48 8.72
CA PRO A 262 7.23 -12.02 7.66
C PRO A 262 6.67 -13.40 8.00
N ALA A 263 7.32 -14.18 8.90
CA ALA A 263 6.81 -15.47 9.33
C ALA A 263 5.62 -15.37 10.29
N LYS A 264 5.44 -14.22 10.95
CA LYS A 264 4.31 -13.93 11.85
C LYS A 264 3.21 -13.12 11.17
N ARG A 265 3.52 -12.48 10.03
CA ARG A 265 2.57 -11.70 9.25
C ARG A 265 1.47 -12.63 8.71
N PRO A 266 0.18 -12.38 9.00
CA PRO A 266 -0.89 -13.28 8.57
C PRO A 266 -1.07 -13.25 7.05
N ARG A 267 -1.62 -14.35 6.51
CA ARG A 267 -1.95 -14.44 5.08
C ARG A 267 -3.26 -13.73 4.77
N CYS A 268 -3.56 -13.56 3.48
CA CYS A 268 -4.81 -12.94 3.04
C CYS A 268 -6.05 -13.59 3.67
N GLU A 269 -6.09 -14.93 3.75
CA GLU A 269 -7.24 -15.68 4.26
C GLU A 269 -7.46 -15.42 5.76
N ASP A 270 -6.38 -15.34 6.53
CA ASP A 270 -6.41 -15.07 7.97
C ASP A 270 -6.92 -13.65 8.24
N LEU A 271 -6.49 -12.68 7.43
CA LEU A 271 -6.93 -11.27 7.52
C LEU A 271 -8.38 -11.11 7.08
N LEU A 272 -8.84 -11.85 6.06
CA LEU A 272 -10.23 -11.84 5.63
C LEU A 272 -11.17 -12.36 6.72
N ALA A 273 -10.79 -13.44 7.40
CA ALA A 273 -11.54 -13.98 8.53
C ALA A 273 -11.68 -12.95 9.67
N ARG A 274 -10.60 -12.23 10.00
CA ARG A 274 -10.62 -11.16 10.99
C ARG A 274 -11.48 -9.97 10.55
N ALA A 275 -11.35 -9.53 9.30
CA ALA A 275 -12.11 -8.41 8.75
C ALA A 275 -13.63 -8.70 8.67
N ALA A 276 -14.03 -9.96 8.54
CA ALA A 276 -15.43 -10.35 8.58
C ALA A 276 -16.05 -10.19 9.98
N LEU A 277 -15.27 -10.44 11.04
CA LEU A 277 -15.69 -10.25 12.44
C LEU A 277 -15.80 -8.78 12.83
N CYS A 278 -15.12 -7.88 12.13
CA CYS A 278 -15.21 -6.43 12.37
C CYS A 278 -16.53 -5.84 11.84
N ALA A 279 -17.18 -6.53 10.88
CA ALA A 279 -18.38 -6.05 10.19
C ALA A 279 -19.69 -6.58 10.79
N SER A 280 -19.61 -7.41 11.84
CA SER A 280 -20.74 -8.01 12.57
C SER A 280 -21.02 -7.29 13.87
#